data_AF-A0A8E0ISR9-F1
#
_entry.id   AF-A0A8E0ISR9-F1
#
_cell.length_a   1.000
_cell.length_b   1.000
_cell.length_c   1.000
_cell.angle_alpha   90.00
_cell.angle_beta   90.00
_cell.angle_gamma   90.00
#
_symmetry.space_group_name_H-M   'P 1'
#
loop_
_entity.id
_entity.type
_entity.pdbx_description
1 polymer ?
#
loop_
_entity_poly.entity_id
_entity_poly.type
_entity_poly.pdbx_seq_one_letter_code
_entity_poly.pdbx_strand_id
1 'polypeptide(L)'
;PEKDPKDIAAAAHAAQSGYPACALCLQTEGYAGRTDFAARTNHRIIRFLLGGKTWGFQYSPYAYFNEHAIFLDAIHEPMVIDQSTFSNLLSIVSMFPTYFVGSNADLPIVGGSMLTHEHYQGGRHTFPMAKAPIETQVEISGHPHVFAGIVKWPMSVIRLVSADSDELINAAEHVRQVWNQYTDETVDVRAFVDGKPHHTVTPIARRVGSEFQLDLVLRDNQTSAEHPDGIFHPHQDVQHIKKENIGLIEVMGRAILPARLKSELAEVQKYLLGEANTMKPMHQAWADQLKAKYDWTPANAEIQMQAAVGRVFARVLEDAGVFKRDEVGQKAFARFCREL
;
A
#
# COMPACT_ATOMS: atom_id res chain seq x y z
N PRO A 1 -0.94 -14.11 -4.43
CA PRO A 1 -1.90 -14.99 -3.75
C PRO A 1 -2.84 -14.14 -2.91
N GLU A 2 -4.15 -14.40 -2.94
CA GLU A 2 -5.05 -13.86 -1.92
C GLU A 2 -4.57 -14.38 -0.56
N LYS A 3 -4.36 -13.50 0.40
CA LYS A 3 -4.07 -13.86 1.78
C LYS A 3 -5.03 -13.10 2.66
N ASP A 4 -5.67 -13.81 3.58
CA ASP A 4 -6.54 -13.18 4.57
C ASP A 4 -5.66 -12.40 5.58
N PRO A 5 -6.07 -11.21 6.05
CA PRO A 5 -5.37 -10.48 7.11
C PRO A 5 -5.03 -11.37 8.33
N LYS A 6 -5.92 -12.31 8.67
CA LYS A 6 -5.71 -13.26 9.77
C LYS A 6 -4.57 -14.24 9.48
N ASP A 7 -4.44 -14.69 8.23
CA ASP A 7 -3.33 -15.55 7.82
C ASP A 7 -2.00 -14.78 7.84
N ILE A 8 -2.02 -13.49 7.46
CA ILE A 8 -0.84 -12.62 7.53
C ILE A 8 -0.40 -12.42 8.98
N ALA A 9 -1.34 -12.12 9.88
CA ALA A 9 -1.06 -11.98 11.31
C ALA A 9 -0.52 -13.29 11.92
N ALA A 10 -1.13 -14.43 11.59
CA ALA A 10 -0.66 -15.73 12.07
C ALA A 10 0.76 -16.05 11.54
N ALA A 11 1.04 -15.75 10.27
CA ALA A 11 2.35 -15.97 9.67
C ALA A 11 3.44 -15.06 10.26
N ALA A 12 3.09 -13.84 10.70
CA ALA A 12 4.03 -12.93 11.36
C ALA A 12 4.55 -13.47 12.71
N HIS A 13 3.77 -14.33 13.38
CA HIS A 13 4.10 -14.92 14.67
C HIS A 13 4.57 -16.39 14.61
N ALA A 14 4.51 -17.02 13.43
CA ALA A 14 4.89 -18.41 13.28
C ALA A 14 6.41 -18.59 13.44
N ALA A 15 6.82 -19.58 14.23
CA ALA A 15 8.23 -19.95 14.35
C ALA A 15 8.76 -20.41 12.99
N GLN A 16 9.81 -19.76 12.51
CA GLN A 16 10.41 -20.12 11.22
C GLN A 16 11.21 -21.40 11.34
N SER A 17 10.82 -22.40 10.55
CA SER A 17 11.57 -23.63 10.38
C SER A 17 12.04 -23.76 8.93
N GLY A 18 13.33 -24.04 8.73
CA GLY A 18 13.89 -24.38 7.42
C GLY A 18 14.88 -23.35 6.84
N TYR A 19 15.53 -23.74 5.74
CA TYR A 19 16.53 -22.92 5.05
C TYR A 19 16.20 -22.82 3.55
N PRO A 20 16.14 -21.61 2.94
CA PRO A 20 16.18 -20.30 3.58
C PRO A 20 14.95 -20.04 4.46
N ALA A 21 15.08 -19.09 5.38
CA ALA A 21 14.06 -18.77 6.37
C ALA A 21 12.81 -18.10 5.76
N CYS A 22 12.98 -17.22 4.76
CA CYS A 22 11.88 -16.74 3.93
C CYS A 22 12.34 -16.44 2.49
N ALA A 23 11.37 -16.08 1.64
CA ALA A 23 11.59 -15.78 0.21
C ALA A 23 12.40 -14.50 -0.07
N LEU A 24 12.67 -13.67 0.94
CA LEU A 24 13.45 -12.43 0.84
C LEU A 24 14.87 -12.57 1.42
N CYS A 25 15.18 -13.69 2.07
CA CYS A 25 16.53 -13.97 2.56
C CYS A 25 17.54 -13.98 1.42
N LEU A 26 18.73 -13.37 1.60
CA LEU A 26 19.80 -13.37 0.59
C LEU A 26 20.28 -14.78 0.24
N GLN A 27 20.13 -15.72 1.17
CA GLN A 27 20.41 -17.16 1.01
C GLN A 27 19.53 -17.83 -0.06
N THR A 28 18.48 -17.15 -0.52
CA THR A 28 17.64 -17.63 -1.63
C THR A 28 18.32 -17.51 -2.98
N GLU A 29 19.34 -16.67 -3.14
CA GLU A 29 20.10 -16.55 -4.39
C GLU A 29 20.67 -17.92 -4.81
N GLY A 30 20.23 -18.45 -5.96
CA GLY A 30 20.67 -19.75 -6.46
C GLY A 30 19.99 -20.96 -5.80
N TYR A 31 19.04 -20.77 -4.88
CA TYR A 31 18.40 -21.88 -4.16
C TYR A 31 17.53 -22.75 -5.08
N ALA A 32 17.69 -24.07 -5.02
CA ALA A 32 16.98 -25.03 -5.86
C ALA A 32 15.46 -25.12 -5.58
N GLY A 33 15.03 -24.62 -4.42
CA GLY A 33 13.65 -24.78 -3.94
C GLY A 33 13.42 -26.11 -3.23
N ARG A 34 12.23 -26.24 -2.67
CA ARG A 34 11.67 -27.47 -2.07
C ARG A 34 10.15 -27.42 -2.19
N THR A 35 9.44 -28.48 -1.78
CA THR A 35 7.99 -28.64 -1.97
C THR A 35 7.16 -27.43 -1.55
N ASP A 36 7.55 -26.76 -0.47
CA ASP A 36 6.88 -25.59 0.13
C ASP A 36 7.64 -24.27 -0.13
N PHE A 37 8.72 -24.28 -0.91
CA PHE A 37 9.56 -23.10 -1.14
C PHE A 37 10.00 -23.01 -2.60
N ALA A 38 9.52 -21.98 -3.30
CA ALA A 38 9.78 -21.81 -4.72
C ALA A 38 11.29 -21.69 -5.04
N ALA A 39 11.70 -22.31 -6.15
CA ALA A 39 13.06 -22.22 -6.66
C ALA A 39 13.46 -20.76 -6.98
N ARG A 40 14.76 -20.48 -6.82
CA ARG A 40 15.41 -19.18 -7.03
C ARG A 40 16.78 -19.36 -7.73
N THR A 41 16.94 -20.45 -8.48
CA THR A 41 18.18 -20.86 -9.17
C THR A 41 18.79 -19.76 -10.06
N ASN A 42 17.93 -19.03 -10.78
CA ASN A 42 18.33 -17.93 -11.66
C ASN A 42 18.16 -16.55 -11.01
N HIS A 43 17.70 -16.48 -9.76
CA HIS A 43 17.55 -15.22 -9.06
C HIS A 43 18.95 -14.67 -8.71
N ARG A 44 19.14 -13.37 -8.87
CA ARG A 44 20.41 -12.69 -8.57
C ARG A 44 20.14 -11.47 -7.71
N ILE A 45 20.97 -11.29 -6.71
CA ILE A 45 20.84 -10.23 -5.72
C ILE A 45 22.12 -9.41 -5.70
N ILE A 46 21.99 -8.14 -6.05
CA ILE A 46 23.08 -7.17 -5.99
C ILE A 46 23.18 -6.69 -4.55
N ARG A 47 24.33 -6.89 -3.91
CA ARG A 47 24.57 -6.45 -2.54
C ARG A 47 25.11 -5.02 -2.55
N PHE A 48 24.60 -4.17 -1.66
CA PHE A 48 25.04 -2.79 -1.49
C PHE A 48 24.99 -2.39 -0.01
N LEU A 49 25.57 -1.23 0.32
CA LEU A 49 25.54 -0.69 1.68
C LEU A 49 24.41 0.34 1.80
N LEU A 50 23.62 0.22 2.87
CA LEU A 50 22.56 1.16 3.23
C LEU A 50 22.62 1.37 4.75
N GLY A 51 22.83 2.61 5.18
CA GLY A 51 23.02 2.92 6.62
C GLY A 51 24.16 2.13 7.28
N GLY A 52 25.22 1.79 6.53
CA GLY A 52 26.33 0.96 7.01
C GLY A 52 26.03 -0.54 7.15
N LYS A 53 24.79 -0.98 6.88
CA LYS A 53 24.40 -2.40 6.84
C LYS A 53 24.45 -2.93 5.41
N THR A 54 24.62 -4.24 5.26
CA THR A 54 24.52 -4.91 3.95
C THR A 54 23.06 -5.10 3.59
N TRP A 55 22.67 -4.68 2.39
CA TRP A 55 21.35 -4.88 1.81
C TRP A 55 21.47 -5.57 0.45
N GLY A 56 20.38 -6.19 0.00
CA GLY A 56 20.23 -6.77 -1.32
C GLY A 56 19.27 -5.95 -2.19
N PHE A 57 19.51 -5.95 -3.49
CA PHE A 57 18.63 -5.43 -4.52
C PHE A 57 18.38 -6.51 -5.57
N GLN A 58 17.12 -6.75 -5.89
CA GLN A 58 16.70 -7.69 -6.94
C GLN A 58 15.45 -7.18 -7.66
N TYR A 59 15.22 -7.65 -8.88
CA TYR A 59 13.91 -7.48 -9.51
C TYR A 59 12.92 -8.50 -8.98
N SER A 60 11.70 -8.04 -8.74
CA SER A 60 10.61 -8.89 -8.25
C SER A 60 10.33 -10.02 -9.25
N PRO A 61 10.27 -11.29 -8.80
CA PRO A 61 9.83 -12.40 -9.66
C PRO A 61 8.34 -12.31 -10.01
N TYR A 62 7.60 -11.42 -9.35
CA TYR A 62 6.20 -11.10 -9.59
C TYR A 62 6.08 -9.62 -9.98
N ALA A 63 6.70 -9.27 -11.12
CA ALA A 63 6.78 -7.89 -11.56
C ALA A 63 5.39 -7.34 -11.91
N TYR A 64 5.01 -6.22 -11.27
CA TYR A 64 3.81 -5.50 -11.65
C TYR A 64 4.11 -4.52 -12.77
N PHE A 65 5.23 -3.81 -12.70
CA PHE A 65 5.70 -2.88 -13.72
C PHE A 65 7.14 -3.23 -14.14
N ASN A 66 7.58 -2.67 -15.27
CA ASN A 66 8.96 -2.83 -15.71
C ASN A 66 9.92 -2.29 -14.65
N GLU A 67 11.01 -3.01 -14.36
CA GLU A 67 11.95 -2.68 -13.27
C GLU A 67 11.31 -2.67 -11.86
N HIS A 68 10.22 -3.42 -11.63
CA HIS A 68 9.72 -3.65 -10.27
C HIS A 68 10.81 -4.31 -9.43
N ALA A 69 11.31 -3.58 -8.45
CA ALA A 69 12.44 -3.94 -7.61
C ALA A 69 12.03 -4.17 -6.15
N ILE A 70 12.84 -4.98 -5.48
CA ILE A 70 12.77 -5.21 -4.04
C ILE A 70 14.17 -4.94 -3.48
N PHE A 71 14.24 -4.14 -2.41
CA PHE A 71 15.42 -3.90 -1.60
C PHE A 71 15.24 -4.63 -0.27
N LEU A 72 16.12 -5.56 0.08
CA LEU A 72 15.91 -6.53 1.17
C LEU A 72 17.06 -6.43 2.16
N ASP A 73 16.75 -6.43 3.46
CA ASP A 73 17.78 -6.46 4.49
C ASP A 73 18.54 -7.80 4.42
N ALA A 74 19.86 -7.80 4.64
CA ALA A 74 20.61 -9.03 4.78
C ALA A 74 20.22 -9.82 6.04
N ILE A 75 19.79 -9.11 7.09
CA ILE A 75 19.33 -9.69 8.34
C ILE A 75 17.85 -10.02 8.21
N HIS A 76 17.48 -11.23 8.61
CA HIS A 76 16.08 -11.62 8.68
C HIS A 76 15.47 -11.07 9.97
N GLU A 77 15.02 -9.83 9.92
CA GLU A 77 14.33 -9.16 11.02
C GLU A 77 12.95 -8.63 10.58
N PRO A 78 11.94 -8.62 11.46
CA PRO A 78 10.61 -8.09 11.12
C PRO A 78 10.67 -6.65 10.60
N MET A 79 9.71 -6.31 9.75
CA MET A 79 9.56 -4.95 9.25
C MET A 79 9.26 -3.96 10.37
N VAL A 80 9.82 -2.76 10.27
CA VAL A 80 9.54 -1.61 11.14
C VAL A 80 9.37 -0.33 10.34
N ILE A 81 8.51 0.56 10.82
CA ILE A 81 8.39 1.92 10.28
C ILE A 81 8.85 2.94 11.33
N ASP A 82 10.07 3.43 11.18
CA ASP A 82 10.71 4.42 12.04
C ASP A 82 11.55 5.43 11.22
N GLN A 83 12.30 6.29 11.91
CA GLN A 83 13.15 7.29 11.26
C GLN A 83 14.19 6.67 10.31
N SER A 84 14.70 5.47 10.64
CA SER A 84 15.66 4.75 9.79
C SER A 84 15.03 4.33 8.47
N THR A 85 13.73 4.01 8.46
CA THR A 85 12.96 3.77 7.23
C THR A 85 13.06 4.96 6.29
N PHE A 86 12.81 6.19 6.76
CA PHE A 86 12.89 7.38 5.91
C PHE A 86 14.31 7.63 5.39
N SER A 87 15.31 7.50 6.25
CA SER A 87 16.72 7.60 5.86
C SER A 87 17.10 6.58 4.78
N ASN A 88 16.65 5.34 4.93
CA ASN A 88 16.89 4.27 3.97
C ASN A 88 16.22 4.58 2.61
N LEU A 89 14.95 4.99 2.62
CA LEU A 89 14.23 5.32 1.40
C LEU A 89 14.89 6.48 0.64
N LEU A 90 15.26 7.56 1.33
CA LEU A 90 15.94 8.71 0.73
C LEU A 90 17.35 8.36 0.20
N SER A 91 18.09 7.51 0.93
CA SER A 91 19.39 7.00 0.49
C SER A 91 19.27 6.17 -0.79
N ILE A 92 18.26 5.29 -0.88
CA ILE A 92 18.03 4.48 -2.08
C ILE A 92 17.68 5.35 -3.29
N VAL A 93 16.75 6.31 -3.15
CA VAL A 93 16.42 7.21 -4.27
C VAL A 93 17.55 8.18 -4.60
N SER A 94 18.53 8.38 -3.72
CA SER A 94 19.77 9.10 -4.06
C SER A 94 20.68 8.26 -4.97
N MET A 95 20.80 6.95 -4.70
CA MET A 95 21.54 6.02 -5.55
C MET A 95 20.84 5.75 -6.89
N PHE A 96 19.50 5.69 -6.86
CA PHE A 96 18.65 5.41 -8.01
C PHE A 96 17.64 6.56 -8.24
N PRO A 97 18.08 7.73 -8.73
CA PRO A 97 17.25 8.94 -8.79
C PRO A 97 16.08 8.87 -9.76
N THR A 98 15.99 7.85 -10.60
CA THR A 98 14.84 7.64 -11.50
C THR A 98 13.80 6.68 -10.91
N TYR A 99 14.06 6.14 -9.72
CA TYR A 99 13.20 5.16 -9.06
C TYR A 99 12.33 5.86 -8.01
N PHE A 100 11.14 5.31 -7.78
CA PHE A 100 10.47 5.48 -6.48
C PHE A 100 10.88 4.30 -5.58
N VAL A 101 10.80 4.49 -4.27
CA VAL A 101 10.99 3.43 -3.27
C VAL A 101 10.03 3.68 -2.12
N GLY A 102 9.39 2.64 -1.62
CA GLY A 102 8.52 2.74 -0.46
C GLY A 102 8.48 1.46 0.35
N SER A 103 7.94 1.57 1.56
CA SER A 103 7.68 0.42 2.44
C SER A 103 6.17 0.17 2.53
N ASN A 104 5.77 -1.09 2.71
CA ASN A 104 4.42 -1.36 3.20
C ASN A 104 4.35 -0.97 4.68
N ALA A 105 3.13 -0.77 5.20
CA ALA A 105 2.93 -0.67 6.65
C ALA A 105 3.37 -1.96 7.38
N ASP A 106 3.84 -1.80 8.61
CA ASP A 106 4.35 -2.85 9.51
C ASP A 106 3.25 -3.54 10.34
N LEU A 107 1.98 -3.15 10.16
CA LEU A 107 0.83 -3.74 10.87
C LEU A 107 0.03 -4.74 9.99
N PRO A 108 -0.54 -5.84 10.54
CA PRO A 108 -1.08 -6.95 9.74
C PRO A 108 -2.27 -6.67 8.81
N ILE A 109 -3.19 -5.77 9.15
CA ILE A 109 -4.41 -5.47 8.38
C ILE A 109 -4.13 -4.41 7.30
N VAL A 110 -3.30 -3.42 7.61
CA VAL A 110 -2.94 -2.35 6.66
C VAL A 110 -1.63 -2.58 5.90
N GLY A 111 -0.87 -3.59 6.29
CA GLY A 111 0.45 -3.92 5.76
C GLY A 111 0.45 -4.88 4.58
N GLY A 112 1.66 -5.10 4.05
CA GLY A 112 1.90 -6.02 2.94
C GLY A 112 1.84 -7.49 3.35
N SER A 113 1.85 -8.40 2.38
CA SER A 113 1.73 -9.84 2.61
C SER A 113 2.93 -10.54 3.27
N MET A 114 3.98 -9.80 3.63
CA MET A 114 5.22 -10.29 4.25
C MET A 114 5.70 -9.27 5.28
N LEU A 115 5.61 -9.60 6.57
CA LEU A 115 6.04 -8.71 7.66
C LEU A 115 7.27 -9.22 8.41
N THR A 116 7.70 -10.45 8.12
CA THR A 116 8.74 -11.14 8.89
C THR A 116 10.16 -10.74 8.50
N HIS A 117 10.33 -10.05 7.37
CA HIS A 117 11.64 -9.65 6.85
C HIS A 117 11.56 -8.22 6.29
N GLU A 118 12.36 -7.32 6.85
CA GLU A 118 12.53 -5.93 6.43
C GLU A 118 12.89 -5.81 4.94
N HIS A 119 12.09 -5.04 4.21
CA HIS A 119 12.26 -4.82 2.78
C HIS A 119 11.48 -3.60 2.28
N TYR A 120 11.97 -3.02 1.18
CA TYR A 120 11.30 -1.97 0.43
C TYR A 120 10.98 -2.43 -0.98
N GLN A 121 9.96 -1.84 -1.57
CA GLN A 121 9.56 -2.04 -2.96
C GLN A 121 9.77 -0.74 -3.73
N GLY A 122 10.24 -0.85 -4.96
CA GLY A 122 10.56 0.32 -5.76
C GLY A 122 10.74 0.01 -7.23
N GLY A 123 11.31 0.95 -7.96
CA GLY A 123 11.65 0.78 -9.37
C GLY A 123 11.33 2.00 -10.22
N ARG A 124 11.68 1.94 -11.50
CA ARG A 124 11.46 3.03 -12.45
C ARG A 124 10.02 3.06 -12.93
N HIS A 125 9.16 3.74 -12.19
CA HIS A 125 7.75 3.94 -12.58
C HIS A 125 7.15 5.19 -11.95
N THR A 126 6.18 5.79 -12.64
CA THR A 126 5.42 6.95 -12.13
C THR A 126 3.95 6.58 -11.99
N PHE A 127 3.55 6.24 -10.77
CA PHE A 127 2.18 5.89 -10.43
C PHE A 127 1.21 7.10 -10.42
N PRO A 128 -0.11 6.88 -10.52
CA PRO A 128 -1.11 7.94 -10.46
C PRO A 128 -0.98 8.87 -9.23
N MET A 129 -0.78 8.34 -8.02
CA MET A 129 -0.61 9.15 -6.81
C MET A 129 0.61 10.09 -6.90
N ALA A 130 1.67 9.69 -7.61
CA ALA A 130 2.85 10.54 -7.80
C ALA A 130 2.56 11.78 -8.65
N LYS A 131 1.54 11.70 -9.53
CA LYS A 131 1.09 12.81 -10.38
C LYS A 131 0.00 13.66 -9.72
N ALA A 132 -0.62 13.15 -8.66
CA ALA A 132 -1.69 13.86 -7.95
C ALA A 132 -1.13 15.14 -7.30
N PRO A 133 -1.81 16.28 -7.45
CA PRO A 133 -1.36 17.55 -6.88
C PRO A 133 -1.59 17.58 -5.36
N ILE A 134 -0.88 18.48 -4.69
CA ILE A 134 -1.28 18.94 -3.36
C ILE A 134 -2.49 19.88 -3.53
N GLU A 135 -3.55 19.65 -2.76
CA GLU A 135 -4.77 20.47 -2.80
C GLU A 135 -4.93 21.35 -1.56
N THR A 136 -4.21 21.08 -0.48
CA THR A 136 -4.22 21.90 0.72
C THR A 136 -2.82 21.91 1.32
N GLN A 137 -2.25 23.10 1.48
CA GLN A 137 -0.95 23.27 2.12
C GLN A 137 -1.05 23.01 3.62
N VAL A 138 -0.01 22.42 4.19
CA VAL A 138 0.12 22.12 5.62
C VAL A 138 1.47 22.64 6.09
N GLU A 139 1.52 23.17 7.30
CA GLU A 139 2.76 23.54 7.97
C GLU A 139 3.19 22.41 8.89
N ILE A 140 4.49 22.14 8.99
CA ILE A 140 5.04 21.15 9.91
C ILE A 140 5.85 21.92 10.97
N SER A 141 5.41 21.85 12.22
CA SER A 141 6.00 22.58 13.32
C SER A 141 7.47 22.18 13.51
N GLY A 142 8.37 23.18 13.57
CA GLY A 142 9.81 22.94 13.68
C GLY A 142 10.54 22.66 12.36
N HIS A 143 9.82 22.58 11.23
CA HIS A 143 10.39 22.28 9.90
C HIS A 143 9.97 23.32 8.84
N PRO A 144 10.31 24.61 9.02
CA PRO A 144 9.79 25.70 8.18
C PRO A 144 10.29 25.69 6.73
N HIS A 145 11.34 24.92 6.40
CA HIS A 145 11.86 24.81 5.04
C HIS A 145 11.39 23.54 4.31
N VAL A 146 10.62 22.67 4.97
CA VAL A 146 9.94 21.55 4.32
C VAL A 146 8.58 22.03 3.80
N PHE A 147 8.40 21.94 2.48
CA PHE A 147 7.09 22.16 1.88
C PHE A 147 6.21 20.93 2.12
N ALA A 148 5.01 21.13 2.67
CA ALA A 148 4.09 20.04 2.99
C ALA A 148 2.65 20.32 2.54
N GLY A 149 1.91 19.25 2.27
CA GLY A 149 0.48 19.37 2.00
C GLY A 149 -0.26 18.06 1.79
N ILE A 150 -1.59 18.16 1.85
CA ILE A 150 -2.53 17.08 1.59
C ILE A 150 -2.59 16.84 0.08
N VAL A 151 -2.36 15.59 -0.33
CA VAL A 151 -2.47 15.18 -1.74
C VAL A 151 -3.93 14.96 -2.09
N LYS A 152 -4.35 15.39 -3.29
CA LYS A 152 -5.67 15.08 -3.88
C LYS A 152 -5.74 13.60 -4.25
N TRP A 153 -5.97 12.77 -3.25
CA TRP A 153 -5.95 11.32 -3.35
C TRP A 153 -7.06 10.71 -2.46
N PRO A 154 -7.62 9.53 -2.80
CA PRO A 154 -8.67 8.90 -2.00
C PRO A 154 -8.23 8.56 -0.56
N MET A 155 -6.97 8.14 -0.39
CA MET A 155 -6.38 7.90 0.92
C MET A 155 -5.81 9.18 1.54
N SER A 156 -5.66 9.19 2.86
CA SER A 156 -5.09 10.31 3.61
C SER A 156 -3.57 10.36 3.46
N VAL A 157 -3.08 11.29 2.64
CA VAL A 157 -1.66 11.41 2.30
C VAL A 157 -1.13 12.80 2.61
N ILE A 158 -0.06 12.87 3.39
CA ILE A 158 0.76 14.08 3.55
C ILE A 158 2.00 13.93 2.67
N ARG A 159 2.20 14.86 1.74
CA ARG A 159 3.41 14.93 0.92
C ARG A 159 4.34 15.96 1.50
N LEU A 160 5.59 15.57 1.68
CA LEU A 160 6.70 16.41 2.12
C LEU A 160 7.70 16.57 0.97
N VAL A 161 8.24 17.77 0.80
CA VAL A 161 9.23 18.11 -0.23
C VAL A 161 10.33 18.97 0.37
N SER A 162 11.59 18.59 0.15
CA SER A 162 12.76 19.41 0.45
C SER A 162 13.95 18.97 -0.40
N ALA A 163 14.89 19.89 -0.65
CA ALA A 163 16.19 19.55 -1.22
C ALA A 163 17.14 18.94 -0.17
N ASP A 164 16.90 19.21 1.12
CA ASP A 164 17.66 18.69 2.25
C ASP A 164 17.03 17.38 2.74
N SER A 165 17.79 16.28 2.64
CA SER A 165 17.32 14.97 3.07
C SER A 165 17.15 14.86 4.58
N ASP A 166 18.02 15.49 5.37
CA ASP A 166 18.01 15.36 6.82
C ASP A 166 16.82 16.10 7.41
N GLU A 167 16.53 17.30 6.90
CA GLU A 167 15.32 18.04 7.28
C GLU A 167 14.05 17.27 6.90
N LEU A 168 14.02 16.66 5.72
CA LEU A 168 12.88 15.86 5.26
C LEU A 168 12.66 14.61 6.10
N ILE A 169 13.73 13.93 6.52
CA ILE A 169 13.69 12.76 7.41
C ILE A 169 13.13 13.16 8.78
N ASN A 170 13.59 14.28 9.35
CA ASN A 170 13.12 14.75 10.65
C ASN A 170 11.65 15.16 10.60
N ALA A 171 11.23 15.88 9.55
CA ALA A 171 9.82 16.26 9.36
C ALA A 171 8.93 15.02 9.20
N ALA A 172 9.38 14.00 8.46
CA ALA A 172 8.63 12.75 8.30
C ALA A 172 8.49 11.98 9.62
N GLU A 173 9.55 11.94 10.42
CA GLU A 173 9.50 11.33 11.75
C GLU A 173 8.58 12.09 12.70
N HIS A 174 8.57 13.42 12.65
CA HIS A 174 7.63 14.23 13.42
C HIS A 174 6.18 13.90 13.04
N VAL A 175 5.84 13.86 11.74
CA VAL A 175 4.50 13.47 11.27
C VAL A 175 4.13 12.07 11.76
N ARG A 176 5.06 11.11 11.67
CA ARG A 176 4.83 9.73 12.12
C ARG A 176 4.58 9.67 13.64
N GLN A 177 5.35 10.39 14.44
CA GLN A 177 5.21 10.42 15.89
C GLN A 177 3.87 11.05 16.32
N VAL A 178 3.50 12.18 15.73
CA VAL A 178 2.18 12.80 15.98
C VAL A 178 1.07 11.85 15.57
N TRP A 179 1.15 11.26 14.37
CA TRP A 179 0.18 10.28 13.91
C TRP A 179 0.03 9.10 14.88
N ASN A 180 1.13 8.53 15.35
CA ASN A 180 1.12 7.38 16.25
C ASN A 180 0.46 7.65 17.62
N GLN A 181 0.25 8.92 17.99
CA GLN A 181 -0.41 9.32 19.24
C GLN A 181 -1.79 9.95 19.01
N TYR A 182 -2.13 10.27 17.75
CA TYR A 182 -3.35 10.99 17.43
C TYR A 182 -4.61 10.16 17.68
N THR A 183 -5.64 10.78 18.26
CA THR A 183 -6.95 10.15 18.45
C THR A 183 -8.04 11.16 18.13
N ASP A 184 -9.01 10.74 17.31
CA ASP A 184 -10.22 11.48 16.98
C ASP A 184 -11.39 10.50 16.85
N GLU A 185 -12.06 10.29 17.99
CA GLU A 185 -13.22 9.41 18.12
C GLU A 185 -14.39 9.81 17.21
N THR A 186 -14.42 11.06 16.70
CA THR A 186 -15.50 11.50 15.81
C THR A 186 -15.43 10.89 14.42
N VAL A 187 -14.31 10.24 14.09
CA VAL A 187 -14.05 9.56 12.81
C VAL A 187 -13.41 8.19 13.00
N ASP A 188 -13.64 7.56 14.16
CA ASP A 188 -13.16 6.22 14.52
C ASP A 188 -11.62 6.06 14.52
N VAL A 189 -10.87 7.16 14.63
CA VAL A 189 -9.41 7.15 14.70
C VAL A 189 -8.94 7.08 16.15
N ARG A 190 -8.25 6.02 16.53
CA ARG A 190 -7.74 5.80 17.88
C ARG A 190 -6.34 5.22 17.80
N ALA A 191 -5.37 5.98 18.29
CA ALA A 191 -3.98 5.53 18.35
C ALA A 191 -3.84 4.21 19.13
N PHE A 192 -4.64 4.03 20.19
CA PHE A 192 -4.59 2.85 21.06
C PHE A 192 -5.98 2.29 21.39
N VAL A 193 -6.11 0.96 21.32
CA VAL A 193 -7.25 0.21 21.87
C VAL A 193 -6.70 -0.94 22.72
N ASP A 194 -7.18 -1.08 23.96
CA ASP A 194 -6.66 -2.06 24.93
C ASP A 194 -5.12 -2.01 25.11
N GLY A 195 -4.53 -0.81 25.02
CA GLY A 195 -3.10 -0.58 25.13
C GLY A 195 -2.26 -1.00 23.91
N LYS A 196 -2.89 -1.45 22.82
CA LYS A 196 -2.22 -1.81 21.56
C LYS A 196 -2.22 -0.64 20.58
N PRO A 197 -1.08 -0.29 19.96
CA PRO A 197 -1.03 0.74 18.93
C PRO A 197 -1.69 0.26 17.64
N HIS A 198 -2.38 1.17 16.93
CA HIS A 198 -3.05 0.86 15.66
C HIS A 198 -2.53 1.67 14.47
N HIS A 199 -1.74 2.70 14.72
CA HIS A 199 -1.30 3.63 13.69
C HIS A 199 0.08 3.27 13.13
N THR A 200 0.24 3.51 11.83
CA THR A 200 1.52 3.45 11.11
C THR A 200 1.40 4.27 9.82
N VAL A 201 2.47 4.32 9.02
CA VAL A 201 2.47 4.99 7.72
C VAL A 201 2.99 4.07 6.63
N THR A 202 2.52 4.28 5.40
CA THR A 202 3.15 3.74 4.19
C THR A 202 3.97 4.88 3.57
N PRO A 203 5.31 4.90 3.74
CA PRO A 203 6.16 5.94 3.16
C PRO A 203 6.59 5.62 1.72
N ILE A 204 6.58 6.63 0.85
CA ILE A 204 7.02 6.52 -0.54
C ILE A 204 7.93 7.70 -0.90
N ALA A 205 9.21 7.42 -1.12
CA ALA A 205 10.20 8.38 -1.58
C ALA A 205 10.35 8.37 -3.10
N ARG A 206 10.69 9.52 -3.66
CA ARG A 206 11.17 9.70 -5.04
C ARG A 206 11.96 11.01 -5.17
N ARG A 207 12.70 11.15 -6.27
CA ARG A 207 13.35 12.41 -6.65
C ARG A 207 12.48 13.15 -7.66
N VAL A 208 12.34 14.46 -7.49
CA VAL A 208 11.69 15.36 -8.46
C VAL A 208 12.67 16.51 -8.74
N GLY A 209 13.38 16.43 -9.86
CA GLY A 209 14.48 17.34 -10.15
C GLY A 209 15.58 17.24 -9.09
N SER A 210 15.90 18.36 -8.44
CA SER A 210 16.89 18.43 -7.37
C SER A 210 16.33 18.07 -5.99
N GLU A 211 15.02 17.95 -5.84
CA GLU A 211 14.34 17.78 -4.56
C GLU A 211 14.01 16.31 -4.28
N PHE A 212 13.94 16.00 -2.98
CA PHE A 212 13.31 14.80 -2.48
C PHE A 212 11.83 15.05 -2.25
N GLN A 213 11.02 14.07 -2.60
CA GLN A 213 9.60 14.04 -2.28
C GLN A 213 9.30 12.76 -1.52
N LEU A 214 8.65 12.89 -0.37
CA LEU A 214 8.24 11.80 0.50
C LEU A 214 6.74 11.88 0.76
N ASP A 215 5.99 10.90 0.25
CA ASP A 215 4.57 10.75 0.54
C ASP A 215 4.41 9.85 1.78
N LEU A 216 3.69 10.33 2.79
CA LEU A 216 3.31 9.58 3.98
C LEU A 216 1.80 9.31 3.92
N VAL A 217 1.45 8.07 3.62
CA VAL A 217 0.04 7.63 3.66
C VAL A 217 -0.26 7.15 5.06
N LEU A 218 -1.19 7.82 5.74
CA LEU A 218 -1.61 7.48 7.09
C LEU A 218 -2.41 6.18 7.06
N ARG A 219 -2.07 5.24 7.95
CA ARG A 219 -2.70 3.92 8.04
C ARG A 219 -3.14 3.64 9.47
N ASP A 220 -4.23 2.90 9.58
CA ASP A 220 -4.85 2.52 10.84
C ASP A 220 -5.36 1.07 10.75
N ASN A 221 -4.92 0.25 11.71
CA ASN A 221 -5.14 -1.19 11.78
C ASN A 221 -6.30 -1.58 12.71
N GLN A 222 -7.22 -0.68 13.02
CA GLN A 222 -8.36 -0.93 13.89
C GLN A 222 -9.44 -1.76 13.20
N THR A 223 -10.22 -2.47 14.02
CA THR A 223 -11.40 -3.25 13.62
C THR A 223 -12.59 -2.84 14.49
N SER A 224 -13.79 -3.12 14.04
CA SER A 224 -15.02 -2.95 14.82
C SER A 224 -15.94 -4.16 14.64
N ALA A 225 -17.03 -4.23 15.40
CA ALA A 225 -18.05 -5.26 15.20
C ALA A 225 -18.72 -5.16 13.81
N GLU A 226 -18.86 -3.94 13.29
CA GLU A 226 -19.38 -3.66 11.95
C GLU A 226 -18.34 -3.98 10.85
N HIS A 227 -17.07 -3.69 11.13
CA HIS A 227 -15.95 -3.90 10.21
C HIS A 227 -14.90 -4.84 10.82
N PRO A 228 -15.18 -6.16 10.88
CA PRO A 228 -14.28 -7.13 11.49
C PRO A 228 -12.99 -7.35 10.70
N ASP A 229 -12.99 -7.03 9.40
CA ASP A 229 -11.81 -7.09 8.53
C ASP A 229 -10.97 -5.80 8.59
N GLY A 230 -11.47 -4.73 9.24
CA GLY A 230 -10.79 -3.44 9.39
C GLY A 230 -11.71 -2.26 9.11
N ILE A 231 -11.69 -1.24 9.97
CA ILE A 231 -12.47 0.01 9.77
C ILE A 231 -11.98 0.73 8.51
N PHE A 232 -10.66 0.74 8.31
CA PHE A 232 -9.97 1.39 7.19
C PHE A 232 -9.43 0.35 6.19
N HIS A 233 -10.31 -0.53 5.74
CA HIS A 233 -10.04 -1.66 4.83
C HIS A 233 -11.23 -1.85 3.86
N PRO A 234 -11.08 -2.50 2.69
CA PRO A 234 -12.22 -2.86 1.83
C PRO A 234 -13.43 -3.43 2.57
N HIS A 235 -14.56 -2.73 2.46
CA HIS A 235 -15.82 -3.12 3.09
C HIS A 235 -16.56 -4.19 2.28
N GLN A 236 -17.50 -4.88 2.92
CA GLN A 236 -18.15 -6.10 2.40
C GLN A 236 -18.75 -5.93 1.00
N ASP A 237 -19.26 -4.76 0.67
CA ASP A 237 -19.88 -4.44 -0.62
C ASP A 237 -18.88 -4.40 -1.79
N VAL A 238 -17.59 -4.17 -1.53
CA VAL A 238 -16.53 -4.16 -2.55
C VAL A 238 -15.63 -5.42 -2.55
N GLN A 239 -15.74 -6.25 -1.50
CA GLN A 239 -14.94 -7.48 -1.33
C GLN A 239 -15.14 -8.51 -2.44
N HIS A 240 -16.21 -8.40 -3.25
CA HIS A 240 -16.37 -9.26 -4.41
C HIS A 240 -15.28 -9.03 -5.48
N ILE A 241 -14.75 -7.81 -5.58
CA ILE A 241 -13.59 -7.47 -6.42
C ILE A 241 -12.29 -7.59 -5.62
N LYS A 242 -12.21 -6.94 -4.45
CA LYS A 242 -10.97 -6.82 -3.71
C LYS A 242 -11.23 -6.94 -2.21
N LYS A 243 -10.81 -8.08 -1.63
CA LYS A 243 -10.93 -8.34 -0.19
C LYS A 243 -9.60 -8.17 0.55
N GLU A 244 -8.48 -8.42 -0.12
CA GLU A 244 -7.17 -8.44 0.53
C GLU A 244 -6.70 -7.04 0.92
N ASN A 245 -5.65 -6.98 1.74
CA ASN A 245 -4.98 -5.74 2.13
C ASN A 245 -4.57 -4.90 0.93
N ILE A 246 -4.57 -3.58 1.15
CA ILE A 246 -4.10 -2.57 0.20
C ILE A 246 -2.61 -2.33 0.42
N GLY A 247 -1.78 -2.95 -0.41
CA GLY A 247 -0.33 -2.83 -0.36
C GLY A 247 0.18 -1.56 -1.05
N LEU A 248 1.49 -1.31 -0.94
CA LEU A 248 2.18 -0.11 -1.47
C LEU A 248 1.78 0.26 -2.91
N ILE A 249 1.76 -0.72 -3.82
CA ILE A 249 1.46 -0.47 -5.24
C ILE A 249 0.00 -0.06 -5.47
N GLU A 250 -0.91 -0.63 -4.68
CA GLU A 250 -2.34 -0.34 -4.73
C GLU A 250 -2.63 1.03 -4.14
N VAL A 251 -1.99 1.38 -3.02
CA VAL A 251 -2.03 2.73 -2.41
C VAL A 251 -1.68 3.79 -3.45
N MET A 252 -0.69 3.54 -4.30
CA MET A 252 -0.25 4.50 -5.32
C MET A 252 -1.17 4.55 -6.57
N GLY A 253 -2.20 3.71 -6.64
CA GLY A 253 -3.24 3.77 -7.67
C GLY A 253 -3.17 2.68 -8.74
N ARG A 254 -2.48 1.57 -8.50
CA ARG A 254 -2.52 0.41 -9.39
C ARG A 254 -3.13 -0.81 -8.71
N ALA A 255 -4.34 -1.17 -9.15
CA ALA A 255 -5.04 -2.34 -8.67
C ALA A 255 -4.28 -3.64 -8.98
N ILE A 256 -4.05 -4.45 -7.94
CA ILE A 256 -3.53 -5.81 -8.07
C ILE A 256 -4.67 -6.74 -7.68
N LEU A 257 -5.32 -7.28 -8.70
CA LEU A 257 -6.54 -8.06 -8.53
C LEU A 257 -6.26 -9.57 -8.52
N PRO A 258 -7.09 -10.36 -7.81
CA PRO A 258 -6.98 -11.80 -7.79
C PRO A 258 -7.14 -12.44 -9.17
N ALA A 259 -6.39 -13.52 -9.43
CA ALA A 259 -6.44 -14.24 -10.70
C ALA A 259 -7.83 -14.79 -11.04
N ARG A 260 -8.62 -15.15 -10.01
CA ARG A 260 -10.02 -15.62 -10.18
C ARG A 260 -10.92 -14.61 -10.88
N LEU A 261 -10.66 -13.30 -10.71
CA LEU A 261 -11.50 -12.27 -11.28
C LEU A 261 -11.50 -12.32 -12.80
N LYS A 262 -10.46 -12.84 -13.44
CA LYS A 262 -10.41 -12.94 -14.90
C LYS A 262 -11.59 -13.75 -15.45
N SER A 263 -11.84 -14.92 -14.88
CA SER A 263 -12.97 -15.76 -15.29
C SER A 263 -14.29 -15.26 -14.72
N GLU A 264 -14.31 -14.75 -13.49
CA GLU A 264 -15.52 -14.25 -12.86
C GLU A 264 -16.09 -13.02 -13.57
N LEU A 265 -15.26 -12.04 -13.94
CA LEU A 265 -15.68 -10.85 -14.67
C LEU A 265 -16.16 -11.17 -16.09
N ALA A 266 -15.63 -12.23 -16.71
CA ALA A 266 -16.15 -12.70 -18.00
C ALA A 266 -17.60 -13.20 -17.87
N GLU A 267 -17.94 -13.90 -16.80
CA GLU A 267 -19.32 -14.32 -16.53
C GLU A 267 -20.24 -13.13 -16.19
N VAL A 268 -19.74 -12.13 -15.45
CA VAL A 268 -20.48 -10.87 -15.24
C VAL A 268 -20.74 -10.19 -16.58
N GLN A 269 -19.76 -10.13 -17.48
CA GLN A 269 -19.92 -9.51 -18.79
C GLN A 269 -21.00 -10.21 -19.64
N LYS A 270 -21.02 -11.55 -19.66
CA LYS A 270 -22.07 -12.32 -20.34
C LYS A 270 -23.47 -11.99 -19.80
N TYR A 271 -23.62 -11.93 -18.48
CA TYR A 271 -24.90 -11.54 -17.85
C TYR A 271 -25.39 -10.16 -18.30
N LEU A 272 -24.46 -9.20 -18.38
CA LEU A 272 -24.74 -7.83 -18.81
C LEU A 272 -25.15 -7.74 -20.28
N LEU A 273 -24.59 -8.61 -21.13
CA LEU A 273 -24.94 -8.74 -22.55
C LEU A 273 -26.23 -9.57 -22.80
N GLY A 274 -26.85 -10.12 -21.76
CA GLY A 274 -28.02 -10.98 -21.89
C GLY A 274 -27.70 -12.40 -22.39
N GLU A 275 -26.44 -12.81 -22.32
CA GLU A 275 -25.98 -14.14 -22.69
C GLU A 275 -26.13 -15.14 -21.53
N ALA A 276 -26.15 -16.43 -21.87
CA ALA A 276 -26.07 -17.49 -20.87
C ALA A 276 -24.74 -17.40 -20.10
N ASN A 277 -24.82 -17.45 -18.77
CA ASN A 277 -23.67 -17.25 -17.89
C ASN A 277 -23.79 -18.13 -16.64
N THR A 278 -22.66 -18.31 -15.96
CA THR A 278 -22.58 -18.95 -14.64
C THR A 278 -21.99 -17.99 -13.62
N MET A 279 -22.48 -16.74 -13.62
CA MET A 279 -22.01 -15.69 -12.71
C MET A 279 -22.20 -16.12 -11.25
N LYS A 280 -21.17 -15.91 -10.42
CA LYS A 280 -21.24 -16.20 -8.99
C LYS A 280 -22.21 -15.25 -8.28
N PRO A 281 -23.00 -15.70 -7.29
CA PRO A 281 -23.97 -14.87 -6.58
C PRO A 281 -23.39 -13.61 -5.94
N MET A 282 -22.13 -13.65 -5.50
CA MET A 282 -21.44 -12.49 -4.91
C MET A 282 -21.30 -11.27 -5.84
N HIS A 283 -21.44 -11.46 -7.15
CA HIS A 283 -21.41 -10.37 -8.13
C HIS A 283 -22.81 -9.87 -8.53
N GLN A 284 -23.88 -10.58 -8.14
CA GLN A 284 -25.23 -10.35 -8.65
C GLN A 284 -25.71 -8.93 -8.40
N ALA A 285 -25.66 -8.46 -7.15
CA ALA A 285 -26.12 -7.13 -6.78
C ALA A 285 -25.38 -6.02 -7.57
N TRP A 286 -24.06 -6.17 -7.72
CA TRP A 286 -23.25 -5.23 -8.50
C TRP A 286 -23.57 -5.28 -10.00
N ALA A 287 -23.72 -6.48 -10.56
CA ALA A 287 -24.07 -6.68 -11.97
C ALA A 287 -25.46 -6.11 -12.30
N ASP A 288 -26.43 -6.26 -11.40
CA ASP A 288 -27.78 -5.70 -11.57
C ASP A 288 -27.76 -4.16 -11.58
N GLN A 289 -26.99 -3.55 -10.68
CA GLN A 289 -26.79 -2.10 -10.67
C GLN A 289 -26.13 -1.60 -11.97
N LEU A 290 -25.13 -2.34 -12.47
CA LEU A 290 -24.47 -2.02 -13.74
C LEU A 290 -25.42 -2.15 -14.94
N LYS A 291 -26.27 -3.17 -14.95
CA LYS A 291 -27.26 -3.42 -16.01
C LYS A 291 -28.35 -2.35 -16.03
N ALA A 292 -28.78 -1.88 -14.86
CA ALA A 292 -29.78 -0.83 -14.74
C ALA A 292 -29.24 0.57 -15.12
N LYS A 293 -27.94 0.81 -14.91
CA LYS A 293 -27.33 2.15 -15.08
C LYS A 293 -26.78 2.42 -16.48
N TYR A 294 -26.45 1.38 -17.24
CA TYR A 294 -25.75 1.54 -18.51
C TYR A 294 -26.23 0.54 -19.57
N ASP A 295 -26.11 0.92 -20.83
CA ASP A 295 -26.32 0.03 -21.96
C ASP A 295 -25.08 -0.83 -22.23
N TRP A 296 -25.29 -2.13 -22.39
CA TRP A 296 -24.22 -3.11 -22.63
C TRP A 296 -24.35 -3.68 -24.03
N THR A 297 -23.27 -3.56 -24.79
CA THR A 297 -23.15 -4.11 -26.14
C THR A 297 -21.79 -4.80 -26.29
N PRO A 298 -21.64 -5.76 -27.21
CA PRO A 298 -20.35 -6.40 -27.42
C PRO A 298 -19.21 -5.41 -27.74
N ALA A 299 -19.54 -4.25 -28.34
CA ALA A 299 -18.58 -3.23 -28.71
C ALA A 299 -18.05 -2.41 -27.52
N ASN A 300 -18.84 -2.22 -26.45
CA ASN A 300 -18.46 -1.39 -25.30
C ASN A 300 -18.12 -2.19 -24.04
N ALA A 301 -18.49 -3.47 -23.98
CA ALA A 301 -18.50 -4.25 -22.75
C ALA A 301 -17.15 -4.32 -22.05
N GLU A 302 -16.05 -4.51 -22.78
CA GLU A 302 -14.72 -4.63 -22.18
C GLU A 302 -14.28 -3.33 -21.49
N ILE A 303 -14.31 -2.20 -22.21
CA ILE A 303 -13.90 -0.89 -21.67
C ILE A 303 -14.80 -0.49 -20.51
N GLN A 304 -16.10 -0.73 -20.63
CA GLN A 304 -17.06 -0.39 -19.60
C GLN A 304 -16.92 -1.26 -18.36
N MET A 305 -16.58 -2.54 -18.53
CA MET A 305 -16.25 -3.46 -17.44
C MET A 305 -14.97 -3.01 -16.71
N GLN A 306 -13.91 -2.66 -17.45
CA GLN A 306 -12.68 -2.12 -16.86
C GLN A 306 -12.95 -0.84 -16.06
N ALA A 307 -13.77 0.08 -16.60
CA ALA A 307 -14.18 1.28 -15.89
C ALA A 307 -15.01 0.98 -14.64
N ALA A 308 -15.89 -0.04 -14.70
CA ALA A 308 -16.68 -0.47 -13.55
C ALA A 308 -15.80 -1.04 -12.43
N VAL A 309 -14.86 -1.91 -12.76
CA VAL A 309 -13.86 -2.43 -11.82
C VAL A 309 -13.00 -1.30 -11.24
N GLY A 310 -12.59 -0.35 -12.07
CA GLY A 310 -11.85 0.84 -11.62
C GLY A 310 -12.62 1.69 -10.61
N ARG A 311 -13.94 1.83 -10.76
CA ARG A 311 -14.79 2.53 -9.77
C ARG A 311 -14.86 1.77 -8.45
N VAL A 312 -15.00 0.44 -8.49
CA VAL A 312 -14.96 -0.37 -7.26
C VAL A 312 -13.61 -0.25 -6.57
N PHE A 313 -12.51 -0.26 -7.34
CA PHE A 313 -11.18 -0.09 -6.76
C PHE A 313 -10.92 1.33 -6.20
N ALA A 314 -11.48 2.37 -6.83
CA ALA A 314 -11.46 3.72 -6.26
C ALA A 314 -12.16 3.75 -4.90
N ARG A 315 -13.34 3.11 -4.79
CA ARG A 315 -14.07 2.98 -3.53
C ARG A 315 -13.28 2.21 -2.48
N VAL A 316 -12.61 1.13 -2.86
CA VAL A 316 -11.67 0.39 -2.00
C VAL A 316 -10.59 1.30 -1.39
N LEU A 317 -10.02 2.23 -2.17
CA LEU A 317 -9.05 3.19 -1.64
C LEU A 317 -9.68 4.24 -0.72
N GLU A 318 -10.94 4.63 -0.97
CA GLU A 318 -11.72 5.52 -0.08
C GLU A 318 -12.04 4.83 1.26
N ASP A 319 -12.38 3.55 1.24
CA ASP A 319 -12.58 2.74 2.45
C ASP A 319 -11.27 2.62 3.24
N ALA A 320 -10.14 2.48 2.56
CA ALA A 320 -8.81 2.42 3.19
C ALA A 320 -8.26 3.78 3.66
N GLY A 321 -8.85 4.89 3.26
CA GLY A 321 -8.47 6.23 3.73
C GLY A 321 -8.95 6.46 5.16
N VAL A 322 -8.04 6.90 6.04
CA VAL A 322 -8.35 7.10 7.46
C VAL A 322 -9.28 8.31 7.67
N PHE A 323 -8.91 9.45 7.08
CA PHE A 323 -9.80 10.59 6.94
C PHE A 323 -10.53 10.52 5.60
N LYS A 324 -11.85 10.34 5.66
CA LYS A 324 -12.71 10.19 4.48
C LYS A 324 -12.72 11.46 3.61
N ARG A 325 -13.09 11.28 2.34
CA ARG A 325 -13.18 12.37 1.34
C ARG A 325 -14.44 13.21 1.46
N ASP A 326 -15.33 12.88 2.40
CA ASP A 326 -16.51 13.68 2.74
C ASP A 326 -16.17 14.87 3.65
N GLU A 327 -17.15 15.73 3.92
CA GLU A 327 -16.96 16.94 4.71
C GLU A 327 -16.47 16.65 6.15
N VAL A 328 -16.91 15.54 6.75
CA VAL A 328 -16.53 15.16 8.12
C VAL A 328 -15.06 14.76 8.15
N GLY A 329 -14.66 13.87 7.24
CA GLY A 329 -13.29 13.41 7.11
C GLY A 329 -12.32 14.53 6.74
N GLN A 330 -12.69 15.44 5.84
CA GLN A 330 -11.82 16.59 5.51
C GLN A 330 -11.63 17.55 6.69
N LYS A 331 -12.67 17.80 7.50
CA LYS A 331 -12.54 18.58 8.74
C LYS A 331 -11.67 17.87 9.79
N ALA A 332 -11.77 16.55 9.88
CA ALA A 332 -10.93 15.73 10.76
C ALA A 332 -9.47 15.74 10.31
N PHE A 333 -9.20 15.59 9.02
CA PHE A 333 -7.84 15.67 8.51
C PHE A 333 -7.23 17.05 8.79
N ALA A 334 -8.00 18.12 8.61
CA ALA A 334 -7.56 19.46 8.95
C ALA A 334 -7.29 19.65 10.46
N ARG A 335 -8.00 18.93 11.36
CA ARG A 335 -7.67 18.90 12.80
C ARG A 335 -6.32 18.26 13.03
N PHE A 336 -6.11 17.06 12.49
CA PHE A 336 -4.82 16.37 12.58
C PHE A 336 -3.66 17.22 12.05
N CYS A 337 -3.82 17.86 10.89
CA CYS A 337 -2.78 18.72 10.31
C CYS A 337 -2.42 19.95 11.17
N ARG A 338 -3.27 20.35 12.13
CA ARG A 338 -2.94 21.42 13.08
C ARG A 338 -2.10 20.95 14.27
N GLU A 339 -1.96 19.64 14.44
CA GLU A 339 -1.10 19.01 15.46
C GLU A 339 0.29 18.65 14.90
N LEU A 340 0.47 18.76 13.59
CA LEU A 340 1.76 18.65 12.91
C LEU A 340 2.60 19.91 13.15
#